data_AF-A0A0A1VMJ0-F1
#
_entry.id   AF-A0A0A1VMJ0-F1
#
_cell.length_a   1.000
_cell.length_b   1.000
_cell.length_c   1.000
_cell.angle_alpha   90.00
_cell.angle_beta   90.00
_cell.angle_gamma   90.00
#
_symmetry.space_group_name_H-M   'P 1'
#
loop_
_entity.id
_entity.type
_entity.pdbx_description
1 polymer ?
#
loop_
_entity_poly.entity_id
_entity_poly.type
_entity_poly.pdbx_seq_one_letter_code
_entity_poly.pdbx_strand_id
1 'polypeptide(L)'
;MRFFSLILALACAAALSLPAQAHNVWLEPDAGGGYVVQFGGHEGVLETFRPEKLKSVQAFDQRGRSIPVKIEPREGGVRVRPERQAAMLAVHFDNGYFSSVSSGPMVEKPMNENPGATSGVHAIKYHKTIITWGAFAQKPLGQPFEIVPLAHQTPHAGQPLRVQALLDGKPAEGIRISLGEKGAPVTTAADGMATVTPVAGINQLLAIRRAPVAGDARTTSLSYEYLLAFPVHE
;
A
#
# COMPACT_ATOMS: atom_id res chain seq x y z
N MET A 1 -12.58 -60.95 11.37
CA MET A 1 -12.29 -59.78 12.22
C MET A 1 -11.66 -58.70 11.35
N ARG A 2 -12.35 -57.57 11.21
CA ARG A 2 -11.97 -56.41 10.39
C ARG A 2 -11.27 -55.39 11.28
N PHE A 3 -10.10 -54.86 10.92
CA PHE A 3 -9.62 -53.53 11.36
C PHE A 3 -8.65 -53.01 10.28
N PHE A 4 -9.17 -52.28 9.28
CA PHE A 4 -9.27 -50.81 9.19
C PHE A 4 -7.95 -50.12 8.83
N SER A 5 -7.81 -49.84 7.53
CA SER A 5 -6.81 -48.93 6.96
C SER A 5 -7.06 -47.50 7.45
N LEU A 6 -6.05 -46.87 8.05
CA LEU A 6 -6.10 -45.46 8.43
C LEU A 6 -5.59 -44.62 7.24
N ILE A 7 -6.51 -44.03 6.48
CA ILE A 7 -6.19 -42.99 5.50
C ILE A 7 -6.02 -41.69 6.28
N LEU A 8 -4.77 -41.20 6.36
CA LEU A 8 -4.46 -39.88 6.88
C LEU A 8 -4.87 -38.83 5.84
N ALA A 9 -6.08 -38.29 5.96
CA ALA A 9 -6.53 -37.17 5.14
C ALA A 9 -5.79 -35.90 5.58
N LEU A 10 -4.83 -35.45 4.76
CA LEU A 10 -4.17 -34.16 4.90
C LEU A 10 -5.19 -33.06 4.56
N ALA A 11 -5.86 -32.52 5.57
CA ALA A 11 -6.73 -31.36 5.41
C ALA A 11 -5.86 -30.13 5.14
N CYS A 12 -5.64 -29.80 3.87
CA CYS A 12 -5.18 -28.48 3.46
C CYS A 12 -6.21 -27.44 3.93
N ALA A 13 -5.93 -26.79 5.06
CA ALA A 13 -6.64 -25.59 5.47
C ALA A 13 -6.35 -24.49 4.44
N ALA A 14 -7.18 -24.39 3.41
CA ALA A 14 -7.27 -23.20 2.59
C ALA A 14 -7.69 -22.06 3.52
N ALA A 15 -6.74 -21.22 3.91
CA ALA A 15 -7.04 -19.98 4.61
C ALA A 15 -7.92 -19.13 3.67
N LEU A 16 -9.23 -19.16 3.93
CA LEU A 16 -10.20 -18.27 3.32
C LEU A 16 -9.75 -16.84 3.63
N SER A 17 -9.06 -16.24 2.67
CA SER A 17 -8.68 -14.84 2.70
C SER A 17 -9.97 -14.04 2.50
N LEU A 18 -10.68 -13.75 3.59
CA LEU A 18 -11.74 -12.75 3.58
C LEU A 18 -11.20 -11.48 2.89
N PRO A 19 -11.99 -10.79 2.06
CA PRO A 19 -11.53 -9.57 1.42
C PRO A 19 -11.13 -8.59 2.53
N ALA A 20 -9.82 -8.38 2.68
CA ALA A 20 -9.30 -7.34 3.54
C ALA A 20 -9.83 -6.02 2.96
N GLN A 21 -10.65 -5.31 3.73
CA GLN A 21 -11.12 -3.99 3.36
C GLN A 21 -9.89 -3.08 3.25
N ALA A 22 -9.49 -2.80 2.01
CA ALA A 22 -8.23 -2.13 1.73
C ALA A 22 -8.51 -0.66 1.45
N HIS A 23 -8.54 0.15 2.50
CA HIS A 23 -8.35 1.58 2.34
C HIS A 23 -6.94 1.83 1.80
N ASN A 24 -6.81 2.80 0.89
CA ASN A 24 -5.54 3.30 0.41
C ASN A 24 -5.38 4.77 0.80
N VAL A 25 -4.14 5.25 0.68
CA VAL A 25 -3.81 6.67 0.70
C VAL A 25 -3.19 7.02 -0.64
N TRP A 26 -3.60 8.12 -1.26
CA TRP A 26 -3.00 8.60 -2.49
C TRP A 26 -2.97 10.13 -2.55
N LEU A 27 -2.18 10.65 -3.48
CA LEU A 27 -2.06 12.07 -3.73
C LEU A 27 -2.77 12.44 -5.02
N GLU A 28 -3.68 13.40 -4.96
CA GLU A 28 -4.30 14.01 -6.14
C GLU A 28 -3.76 15.41 -6.35
N PRO A 29 -3.23 15.75 -7.53
CA PRO A 29 -2.76 17.11 -7.80
C PRO A 29 -3.94 18.09 -7.78
N ASP A 30 -3.71 19.27 -7.23
CA ASP A 30 -4.65 20.40 -7.33
C ASP A 30 -4.15 21.51 -8.26
N ALA A 31 -5.06 22.41 -8.64
CA ALA A 31 -4.75 23.52 -9.54
C ALA A 31 -3.74 24.54 -8.97
N GLY A 32 -3.53 24.54 -7.64
CA GLY A 32 -2.59 25.42 -6.94
C GLY A 32 -1.19 24.83 -6.78
N GLY A 33 -0.83 23.81 -7.56
CA GLY A 33 0.48 23.17 -7.53
C GLY A 33 0.77 22.36 -6.26
N GLY A 34 -0.26 22.06 -5.47
CA GLY A 34 -0.20 21.16 -4.34
C GLY A 34 -0.85 19.82 -4.65
N TYR A 35 -1.00 19.01 -3.61
CA TYR A 35 -1.66 17.72 -3.66
C TYR A 35 -2.61 17.59 -2.49
N VAL A 36 -3.82 17.12 -2.75
CA VAL A 36 -4.74 16.67 -1.71
C VAL A 36 -4.35 15.24 -1.34
N VAL A 37 -4.15 14.99 -0.05
CA VAL A 37 -3.99 13.63 0.47
C VAL A 37 -5.40 13.03 0.55
N GLN A 38 -5.67 12.04 -0.29
CA GLN A 38 -6.92 11.30 -0.29
C GLN A 38 -6.77 10.02 0.52
N PHE A 39 -7.86 9.64 1.15
CA PHE A 39 -7.99 8.41 1.92
C PHE A 39 -9.36 7.80 1.63
N GLY A 40 -9.40 6.48 1.50
CA GLY A 40 -10.62 5.78 1.15
C GLY A 40 -10.34 4.43 0.54
N GLY A 41 -11.41 3.69 0.29
CA GLY A 41 -11.38 2.37 -0.33
C GLY A 41 -12.80 1.86 -0.43
N HIS A 42 -13.03 0.95 -1.39
CA HIS A 42 -14.34 0.50 -1.87
C HIS A 42 -14.91 1.41 -2.97
N GLU A 43 -14.70 1.03 -4.23
CA GLU A 43 -15.33 1.65 -5.41
C GLU A 43 -15.07 3.17 -5.53
N GLY A 44 -13.98 3.67 -4.94
CA GLY A 44 -13.61 5.09 -4.99
C GLY A 44 -14.30 5.97 -3.94
N VAL A 45 -14.95 5.40 -2.93
CA VAL A 45 -15.52 6.19 -1.83
C VAL A 45 -14.41 6.85 -1.01
N LEU A 46 -14.48 8.18 -0.93
CA LEU A 46 -13.57 9.00 -0.11
C LEU A 46 -14.02 9.03 1.35
N GLU A 47 -13.05 8.92 2.25
CA GLU A 47 -13.24 9.03 3.68
C GLU A 47 -12.42 10.19 4.25
N THR A 48 -12.96 10.84 5.27
CA THR A 48 -12.21 11.85 6.02
C THR A 48 -11.25 11.20 7.00
N PHE A 49 -10.16 11.87 7.32
CA PHE A 49 -9.21 11.40 8.32
C PHE A 49 -8.66 12.53 9.17
N ARG A 50 -8.22 12.18 10.38
CA ARG A 50 -7.54 13.12 11.28
C ARG A 50 -6.09 13.33 10.82
N PRO A 51 -5.58 14.59 10.75
CA PRO A 51 -4.25 14.89 10.23
C PRO A 51 -3.10 14.09 10.86
N GLU A 52 -3.23 13.64 12.12
CA GLU A 52 -2.21 12.88 12.85
C GLU A 52 -1.96 11.48 12.27
N LYS A 53 -2.88 10.96 11.44
CA LYS A 53 -2.67 9.73 10.69
C LYS A 53 -1.59 9.90 9.61
N LEU A 54 -1.42 11.12 9.08
CA LEU A 54 -0.34 11.43 8.14
C LEU A 54 0.98 11.61 8.90
N LYS A 55 1.87 10.61 8.83
CA LYS A 55 3.13 10.62 9.56
C LYS A 55 4.25 11.36 8.84
N SER A 56 4.29 11.28 7.51
CA SER A 56 5.21 12.08 6.71
C SER A 56 4.77 12.19 5.26
N VAL A 57 5.20 13.28 4.62
CA VAL A 57 5.24 13.43 3.17
C VAL A 57 6.63 13.86 2.76
N GLN A 58 7.19 13.15 1.79
CA GLN A 58 8.50 13.45 1.21
C GLN A 58 8.32 13.80 -0.26
N ALA A 59 9.04 14.79 -0.75
CA ALA A 59 9.08 15.15 -2.15
C ALA A 59 10.52 15.13 -2.66
N PHE A 60 10.71 14.78 -3.93
CA PHE A 60 12.02 14.64 -4.54
C PHE A 60 12.05 15.32 -5.91
N ASP A 61 13.17 15.96 -6.26
CA ASP A 61 13.38 16.48 -7.61
C ASP A 61 13.86 15.40 -8.59
N GLN A 62 14.05 15.77 -9.86
CA GLN A 62 14.50 14.85 -10.92
C GLN A 62 15.89 14.24 -10.69
N ARG A 63 16.67 14.76 -9.72
CA ARG A 63 17.97 14.21 -9.30
C ARG A 63 17.83 13.31 -8.06
N GLY A 64 16.61 13.11 -7.56
CA GLY A 64 16.34 12.37 -6.33
C GLY A 64 16.68 13.14 -5.06
N ARG A 65 16.87 14.47 -5.12
CA ARG A 65 17.16 15.29 -3.93
C ARG A 65 15.86 15.69 -3.24
N SER A 66 15.84 15.61 -1.92
CA SER A 66 14.69 16.01 -1.11
C SER A 66 14.28 17.47 -1.36
N ILE A 67 12.98 17.70 -1.36
CA ILE A 67 12.32 19.00 -1.42
C ILE A 67 11.50 19.15 -0.14
N PRO A 68 11.61 20.26 0.60
CA PRO A 68 10.72 20.51 1.73
C PRO A 68 9.26 20.55 1.29
N VAL A 69 8.38 20.00 2.13
CA VAL A 69 6.94 19.91 1.85
C VAL A 69 6.20 20.64 2.95
N LYS A 70 5.40 21.65 2.56
CA LYS A 70 4.47 22.29 3.48
C LYS A 70 3.24 21.40 3.65
N ILE A 71 2.88 21.11 4.89
CA ILE A 71 1.67 20.38 5.26
C ILE A 71 0.62 21.39 5.74
N GLU A 72 -0.54 21.39 5.11
CA GLU A 72 -1.63 22.34 5.31
C GLU A 72 -2.89 21.55 5.69
N PRO A 73 -3.23 21.43 6.99
CA PRO A 73 -4.48 20.80 7.41
C PRO A 73 -5.70 21.47 6.78
N ARG A 74 -6.71 20.67 6.46
CA ARG A 74 -8.00 21.15 5.93
C ARG A 74 -9.13 20.36 6.58
N GLU A 75 -10.36 20.84 6.38
CA GLU A 75 -11.53 20.06 6.77
C GLU A 75 -11.51 18.69 6.08
N GLY A 76 -11.64 17.63 6.87
CA GLY A 76 -11.69 16.26 6.40
C GLY A 76 -10.38 15.65 5.88
N GLY A 77 -9.23 16.34 5.97
CA GLY A 77 -7.97 15.75 5.54
C GLY A 77 -6.79 16.73 5.53
N VAL A 78 -5.85 16.52 4.61
CA VAL A 78 -4.62 17.31 4.52
C VAL A 78 -4.31 17.68 3.06
N ARG A 79 -3.85 18.90 2.85
CA ARG A 79 -3.20 19.33 1.61
C ARG A 79 -1.69 19.40 1.84
N VAL A 80 -0.91 19.02 0.85
CA VAL A 80 0.55 19.12 0.88
C VAL A 80 1.06 19.90 -0.33
N ARG A 81 2.11 20.68 -0.13
CA ARG A 81 2.70 21.49 -1.20
C ARG A 81 4.23 21.46 -1.11
N PRO A 82 4.90 20.77 -2.05
CA PRO A 82 6.34 20.92 -2.23
C PRO A 82 6.71 22.39 -2.48
N GLU A 83 7.84 22.86 -1.95
CA GLU A 83 8.29 24.24 -2.14
C GLU A 83 8.66 24.59 -3.59
N ARG A 84 8.90 23.56 -4.42
CA ARG A 84 9.18 23.65 -5.85
C ARG A 84 8.67 22.40 -6.56
N GLN A 85 8.66 22.41 -7.89
CA GLN A 85 8.18 21.27 -8.68
C GLN A 85 8.90 19.96 -8.29
N ALA A 86 8.12 18.99 -7.86
CA ALA A 86 8.58 17.65 -7.52
C ALA A 86 8.48 16.72 -8.74
N ALA A 87 9.39 15.75 -8.81
CA ALA A 87 9.35 14.66 -9.78
C ALA A 87 8.75 13.39 -9.16
N MET A 88 8.72 13.29 -7.83
CA MET A 88 8.05 12.22 -7.08
C MET A 88 7.69 12.69 -5.68
N LEU A 89 6.59 12.13 -5.14
CA LEU A 89 6.23 12.25 -3.74
C LEU A 89 6.03 10.87 -3.12
N ALA A 90 6.23 10.78 -1.81
CA ALA A 90 5.94 9.61 -1.01
C ALA A 90 5.23 9.99 0.28
N VAL A 91 4.34 9.11 0.74
CA VAL A 91 3.51 9.29 1.94
C VAL A 91 3.70 8.09 2.86
N HIS A 92 3.81 8.37 4.16
CA HIS A 92 3.60 7.37 5.22
C HIS A 92 2.38 7.81 6.02
N PHE A 93 1.38 6.92 6.06
CA PHE A 93 0.12 7.13 6.74
C PHE A 93 -0.15 5.95 7.68
N ASP A 94 -0.29 6.21 8.97
CA ASP A 94 -0.65 5.21 9.95
C ASP A 94 -2.15 5.33 10.22
N ASN A 95 -2.92 4.36 9.72
CA ASN A 95 -4.37 4.35 9.92
C ASN A 95 -4.77 3.90 11.32
N GLY A 96 -3.81 3.46 12.13
CA GLY A 96 -4.00 3.02 13.50
C GLY A 96 -4.43 1.57 13.64
N TYR A 97 -4.95 1.26 14.82
CA TYR A 97 -5.39 -0.07 15.20
C TYR A 97 -6.87 -0.25 14.97
N PHE A 98 -7.22 -1.42 14.46
CA PHE A 98 -8.58 -1.89 14.35
C PHE A 98 -8.71 -3.25 15.00
N SER A 99 -9.84 -3.53 15.65
CA SER A 99 -10.09 -4.80 16.31
C SER A 99 -11.53 -5.27 16.14
N SER A 100 -11.74 -6.57 16.26
CA SER A 100 -13.07 -7.18 16.20
C SER A 100 -13.26 -8.20 17.34
N VAL A 101 -14.51 -8.32 17.78
CA VAL A 101 -14.97 -9.41 18.64
C VAL A 101 -15.46 -10.53 17.73
N SER A 102 -14.85 -11.71 17.81
CA SER A 102 -15.16 -12.84 16.91
C SER A 102 -15.05 -12.43 15.43
N SER A 103 -16.03 -12.82 14.60
CA SER A 103 -16.14 -12.40 13.19
C SER A 103 -16.96 -11.12 12.98
N GLY A 104 -17.10 -10.29 14.02
CA GLY A 104 -17.81 -9.02 13.93
C GLY A 104 -17.07 -7.95 13.11
N PRO A 105 -17.67 -6.76 12.93
CA PRO A 105 -17.03 -5.65 12.23
C PRO A 105 -15.77 -5.19 12.95
N MET A 106 -14.83 -4.65 12.17
CA MET A 106 -13.65 -3.97 12.70
C MET A 106 -14.04 -2.59 13.25
N VAL A 107 -13.62 -2.27 14.48
CA VAL A 107 -13.75 -0.94 15.08
C VAL A 107 -12.38 -0.30 15.18
N GLU A 108 -12.26 1.03 14.98
CA GLU A 108 -10.99 1.80 15.10
C GLU A 108 -10.55 1.92 16.56
N LYS A 109 -10.17 0.79 17.16
CA LYS A 109 -9.59 0.67 18.49
C LYS A 109 -8.59 -0.49 18.52
N PRO A 110 -7.50 -0.39 19.29
CA PRO A 110 -6.66 -1.55 19.58
C PRO A 110 -7.42 -2.56 20.44
N MET A 111 -6.98 -3.82 20.43
CA MET A 111 -7.65 -4.92 21.13
C MET A 111 -7.76 -4.71 22.64
N ASN A 112 -6.75 -4.10 23.27
CA ASN A 112 -6.75 -3.78 24.70
C ASN A 112 -7.72 -2.64 25.09
N GLU A 113 -8.33 -1.95 24.12
CA GLU A 113 -9.36 -0.92 24.32
C GLU A 113 -10.73 -1.35 23.77
N ASN A 114 -10.85 -2.59 23.28
CA ASN A 114 -12.07 -3.19 22.76
C ASN A 114 -12.37 -4.50 23.54
N PRO A 115 -13.15 -4.43 24.63
CA PRO A 115 -13.41 -5.58 25.49
C PRO A 115 -13.93 -6.80 24.70
N GLY A 116 -13.27 -7.94 24.88
CA GLY A 116 -13.62 -9.19 24.20
C GLY A 116 -13.05 -9.32 22.77
N ALA A 117 -12.24 -8.38 22.29
CA ALA A 117 -11.62 -8.50 20.98
C ALA A 117 -10.77 -9.77 20.86
N THR A 118 -11.00 -10.53 19.79
CA THR A 118 -10.26 -11.77 19.48
C THR A 118 -9.32 -11.61 18.30
N SER A 119 -9.44 -10.53 17.53
CA SER A 119 -8.53 -10.21 16.45
C SER A 119 -8.30 -8.71 16.33
N GLY A 120 -7.13 -8.35 15.81
CA GLY A 120 -6.76 -6.96 15.53
C GLY A 120 -5.76 -6.84 14.39
N VAL A 121 -5.76 -5.64 13.81
CA VAL A 121 -4.83 -5.22 12.76
C VAL A 121 -4.31 -3.82 13.06
N HIS A 122 -2.98 -3.65 13.00
CA HIS A 122 -2.37 -2.34 12.84
C HIS A 122 -2.22 -2.09 11.34
N ALA A 123 -2.90 -1.08 10.81
CA ALA A 123 -2.95 -0.80 9.38
C ALA A 123 -2.06 0.41 9.03
N ILE A 124 -0.96 0.16 8.33
CA ILE A 124 -0.01 1.18 7.89
C ILE A 124 -0.02 1.24 6.37
N LYS A 125 -0.10 2.46 5.83
CA LYS A 125 -0.23 2.72 4.40
C LYS A 125 0.96 3.53 3.92
N TYR A 126 1.54 3.06 2.84
CA TYR A 126 2.59 3.74 2.11
C TYR A 126 2.09 4.08 0.71
N HIS A 127 2.55 5.20 0.22
CA HIS A 127 2.24 5.62 -1.14
C HIS A 127 3.45 6.28 -1.77
N LYS A 128 3.57 6.12 -3.09
CA LYS A 128 4.53 6.81 -3.94
C LYS A 128 3.82 7.23 -5.23
N THR A 129 3.98 8.49 -5.63
CA THR A 129 3.60 8.96 -6.97
C THR A 129 4.84 9.39 -7.73
N ILE A 130 5.08 8.77 -8.88
CA ILE A 130 6.05 9.26 -9.88
C ILE A 130 5.32 10.28 -10.75
N ILE A 131 5.75 11.54 -10.73
CA ILE A 131 5.18 12.60 -11.55
C ILE A 131 5.91 12.69 -12.90
N THR A 132 7.23 12.56 -12.85
CA THR A 132 8.09 12.55 -14.04
C THR A 132 9.02 11.35 -13.93
N TRP A 133 9.16 10.58 -15.00
CA TRP A 133 10.07 9.44 -14.99
C TRP A 133 11.54 9.88 -15.04
N GLY A 134 12.39 9.12 -14.36
CA GLY A 134 13.84 9.32 -14.34
C GLY A 134 14.54 8.23 -13.54
N ALA A 135 15.87 8.25 -13.52
CA ALA A 135 16.67 7.21 -12.84
C ALA A 135 16.37 7.07 -11.34
N PHE A 136 15.87 8.13 -10.70
CA PHE A 136 15.47 8.12 -9.29
C PHE A 136 14.23 7.23 -9.04
N ALA A 137 13.38 6.98 -10.03
CA ALA A 137 12.18 6.15 -9.89
C ALA A 137 12.51 4.68 -9.56
N GLN A 138 13.73 4.25 -9.93
CA GLN A 138 14.24 2.89 -9.67
C GLN A 138 14.85 2.73 -8.28
N LYS A 139 14.88 3.79 -7.47
CA LYS A 139 15.53 3.76 -6.16
C LYS A 139 14.49 3.52 -5.07
N PRO A 140 14.77 2.58 -4.13
CA PRO A 140 14.02 2.51 -2.89
C PRO A 140 14.13 3.82 -2.11
N LEU A 141 13.04 4.19 -1.43
CA LEU A 141 12.97 5.32 -0.50
C LEU A 141 13.16 4.89 0.95
N GLY A 142 13.23 3.58 1.20
CA GLY A 142 13.40 3.03 2.55
C GLY A 142 12.10 2.96 3.34
N GLN A 143 10.94 2.99 2.65
CA GLN A 143 9.68 2.64 3.30
C GLN A 143 9.71 1.15 3.70
N PRO A 144 9.21 0.78 4.89
CA PRO A 144 9.18 -0.62 5.35
C PRO A 144 8.53 -1.59 4.36
N PHE A 145 7.55 -1.15 3.58
CA PHE A 145 7.03 -1.92 2.45
C PHE A 145 7.02 -1.02 1.22
N GLU A 146 7.57 -1.49 0.10
CA GLU A 146 7.82 -0.65 -1.07
C GLU A 146 7.66 -1.41 -2.39
N ILE A 147 6.97 -0.82 -3.37
CA ILE A 147 7.03 -1.24 -4.78
C ILE A 147 7.91 -0.26 -5.56
N VAL A 148 8.94 -0.80 -6.20
CA VAL A 148 9.94 -0.05 -6.96
C VAL A 148 9.91 -0.46 -8.43
N PRO A 149 9.62 0.45 -9.38
CA PRO A 149 9.78 0.18 -10.80
C PRO A 149 11.22 -0.10 -11.18
N LEU A 150 11.44 -1.02 -12.13
CA LEU A 150 12.74 -1.27 -12.74
C LEU A 150 12.86 -0.57 -14.10
N ALA A 151 12.30 0.64 -14.18
CA ALA A 151 12.29 1.49 -15.36
C ALA A 151 12.57 2.95 -14.98
N HIS A 152 13.24 3.67 -15.88
CA HIS A 152 13.53 5.10 -15.73
C HIS A 152 12.90 5.97 -16.81
N GLN A 153 12.44 5.37 -17.90
CA GLN A 153 11.67 6.02 -18.95
C GLN A 153 10.19 5.82 -18.67
N THR A 154 9.36 6.71 -19.20
CA THR A 154 7.92 6.53 -19.11
C THR A 154 7.51 5.21 -19.78
N PRO A 155 6.78 4.32 -19.09
CA PRO A 155 6.26 3.10 -19.69
C PRO A 155 5.29 3.41 -20.82
N HIS A 156 5.15 2.44 -21.72
CA HIS A 156 4.13 2.44 -22.77
C HIS A 156 2.98 1.53 -22.38
N ALA A 157 1.77 1.93 -22.76
CA ALA A 157 0.58 1.13 -22.58
C ALA A 157 0.73 -0.23 -23.29
N GLY A 158 0.26 -1.29 -22.64
CA GLY A 158 0.33 -2.65 -23.19
C GLY A 158 1.74 -3.29 -23.18
N GLN A 159 2.80 -2.55 -22.87
CA GLN A 159 4.16 -3.07 -22.78
C GLN A 159 4.51 -3.51 -21.35
N PRO A 160 5.33 -4.56 -21.16
CA PRO A 160 5.65 -5.06 -19.84
C PRO A 160 6.47 -4.04 -19.03
N LEU A 161 6.03 -3.76 -17.80
CA LEU A 161 6.77 -3.01 -16.80
C LEU A 161 7.16 -3.95 -15.66
N ARG A 162 8.46 -4.10 -15.42
CA ARG A 162 8.98 -4.84 -14.26
C ARG A 162 8.97 -3.96 -13.02
N VAL A 163 8.55 -4.55 -11.91
CA VAL A 163 8.59 -3.94 -10.57
C VAL A 163 9.20 -4.92 -9.58
N GLN A 164 9.72 -4.40 -8.48
CA GLN A 164 10.21 -5.19 -7.35
C GLN A 164 9.49 -4.78 -6.07
N ALA A 165 8.93 -5.75 -5.35
CA ALA A 165 8.43 -5.55 -4.00
C ALA A 165 9.54 -5.75 -2.98
N LEU A 166 9.63 -4.84 -2.04
CA LEU A 166 10.59 -4.84 -0.95
C LEU A 166 9.88 -4.82 0.40
N LEU A 167 10.37 -5.61 1.34
CA LEU A 167 10.04 -5.53 2.76
C LEU A 167 11.33 -5.22 3.52
N ASP A 168 11.35 -4.10 4.23
CA ASP A 168 12.52 -3.57 4.95
C ASP A 168 13.78 -3.53 4.07
N GLY A 169 13.60 -3.08 2.82
CA GLY A 169 14.67 -2.97 1.82
C GLY A 169 15.13 -4.30 1.20
N LYS A 170 14.52 -5.43 1.55
CA LYS A 170 14.85 -6.75 1.00
C LYS A 170 13.77 -7.25 0.04
N PRO A 171 14.13 -8.02 -1.01
CA PRO A 171 13.14 -8.65 -1.89
C PRO A 171 12.05 -9.42 -1.14
N ALA A 172 10.80 -9.20 -1.52
CA ALA A 172 9.63 -9.85 -0.93
C ALA A 172 8.92 -10.74 -1.95
N GLU A 173 9.02 -12.06 -1.78
CA GLU A 173 8.31 -13.07 -2.55
C GLU A 173 6.82 -13.14 -2.18
N GLY A 174 5.98 -13.58 -3.12
CA GLY A 174 4.57 -13.90 -2.84
C GLY A 174 3.67 -12.68 -2.68
N ILE A 175 4.17 -11.47 -2.94
CA ILE A 175 3.39 -10.24 -2.89
C ILE A 175 2.49 -10.17 -4.12
N ARG A 176 1.19 -10.04 -3.88
CA ARG A 176 0.19 -9.81 -4.93
C ARG A 176 0.18 -8.32 -5.27
N ILE A 177 0.36 -8.02 -6.56
CA ILE A 177 0.35 -6.66 -7.11
C ILE A 177 -0.76 -6.59 -8.16
N SER A 178 -1.74 -5.71 -7.98
CA SER A 178 -2.80 -5.47 -8.96
C SER A 178 -2.71 -4.07 -9.57
N LEU A 179 -3.12 -3.94 -10.83
CA LEU A 179 -3.36 -2.64 -11.45
C LEU A 179 -4.78 -2.17 -11.11
N GLY A 180 -4.90 -1.17 -10.23
CA GLY A 180 -6.16 -0.73 -9.66
C GLY A 180 -6.82 -1.77 -8.75
N GLU A 181 -7.99 -1.44 -8.22
CA GLU A 181 -8.74 -2.30 -7.27
C GLU A 181 -9.30 -3.57 -7.93
N LYS A 182 -9.58 -3.51 -9.25
CA LYS A 182 -10.24 -4.59 -10.01
C LYS A 182 -9.27 -5.39 -10.89
N GLY A 183 -8.00 -5.01 -10.95
CA GLY A 183 -7.01 -5.69 -11.80
C GLY A 183 -6.70 -7.09 -11.30
N ALA A 184 -6.54 -8.03 -12.24
CA ALA A 184 -6.02 -9.36 -11.91
C ALA A 184 -4.58 -9.22 -11.37
N PRO A 185 -4.30 -9.73 -10.16
CA PRO A 185 -2.99 -9.54 -9.56
C PRO A 185 -1.95 -10.49 -10.15
N VAL A 186 -0.74 -9.98 -10.30
CA VAL A 186 0.48 -10.77 -10.49
C VAL A 186 1.15 -11.00 -9.14
N THR A 187 1.94 -12.06 -9.02
CA THR A 187 2.63 -12.41 -7.76
C THR A 187 4.13 -12.29 -7.94
N THR A 188 4.82 -11.70 -6.95
CA THR A 188 6.27 -11.57 -6.99
C THR A 188 6.98 -12.91 -6.81
N ALA A 189 8.04 -13.12 -7.58
CA ALA A 189 8.93 -14.27 -7.47
C ALA A 189 9.90 -14.15 -6.27
N ALA A 190 10.77 -15.15 -6.09
CA ALA A 190 11.76 -15.21 -5.01
C ALA A 190 12.70 -13.98 -4.94
N ASP A 191 12.99 -13.35 -6.08
CA ASP A 191 13.77 -12.11 -6.16
C ASP A 191 12.93 -10.83 -5.94
N GLY A 192 11.69 -11.00 -5.49
CA GLY A 192 10.72 -9.92 -5.24
C GLY A 192 10.15 -9.30 -6.51
N MET A 193 10.47 -9.82 -7.70
CA MET A 193 10.06 -9.18 -8.96
C MET A 193 8.72 -9.70 -9.48
N ALA A 194 7.97 -8.81 -10.11
CA ALA A 194 6.80 -9.14 -10.92
C ALA A 194 6.78 -8.27 -12.18
N THR A 195 6.05 -8.72 -13.20
CA THR A 195 5.79 -7.95 -14.42
C THR A 195 4.33 -7.57 -14.46
N VAL A 196 4.03 -6.28 -14.65
CA VAL A 196 2.69 -5.76 -14.87
C VAL A 196 2.58 -5.21 -16.29
N THR A 197 1.35 -5.11 -16.80
CA THR A 197 1.07 -4.46 -18.09
C THR A 197 0.21 -3.23 -17.83
N PRO A 198 0.80 -2.01 -17.83
CA PRO A 198 0.06 -0.79 -17.60
C PRO A 198 -0.80 -0.40 -18.82
N VAL A 199 -1.73 0.51 -18.58
CA VAL A 199 -2.61 1.12 -19.60
C VAL A 199 -2.27 2.60 -19.80
N ALA A 200 -2.78 3.23 -20.86
CA ALA A 200 -2.54 4.66 -21.08
C ALA A 200 -3.10 5.52 -19.93
N GLY A 201 -2.41 6.61 -19.58
CA GLY A 201 -2.81 7.53 -18.52
C GLY A 201 -2.22 7.19 -17.14
N ILE A 202 -2.94 7.56 -16.08
CA ILE A 202 -2.48 7.33 -14.70
C ILE A 202 -2.81 5.91 -14.26
N ASN A 203 -1.78 5.18 -13.85
CA ASN A 203 -1.87 3.82 -13.33
C ASN A 203 -1.66 3.84 -11.81
N GLN A 204 -2.30 2.90 -11.11
CA GLN A 204 -2.07 2.65 -9.68
C GLN A 204 -1.77 1.17 -9.48
N LEU A 205 -0.60 0.83 -8.96
CA LEU A 205 -0.31 -0.52 -8.50
C LEU A 205 -0.59 -0.62 -7.01
N LEU A 206 -1.40 -1.60 -6.63
CA LEU A 206 -1.80 -1.86 -5.26
C LEU A 206 -1.16 -3.15 -4.79
N ALA A 207 -0.60 -3.12 -3.59
CA ALA A 207 -0.06 -4.31 -2.93
C ALA A 207 -0.41 -4.29 -1.44
N ILE A 208 -0.65 -5.48 -0.88
CA ILE A 208 -0.94 -5.66 0.55
C ILE A 208 -0.06 -6.78 1.08
N ARG A 209 0.58 -6.53 2.22
CA ARG A 209 1.30 -7.54 2.99
C ARG A 209 0.77 -7.53 4.41
N ARG A 210 0.14 -8.62 4.83
CA ARG A 210 -0.29 -8.83 6.22
C ARG A 210 0.51 -9.96 6.87
N ALA A 211 0.95 -9.74 8.10
CA ALA A 211 1.65 -10.76 8.88
C ALA A 211 1.11 -10.82 10.32
N PRO A 212 1.17 -12.00 10.96
CA PRO A 212 0.81 -12.13 12.36
C PRO A 212 1.81 -11.37 13.25
N VAL A 213 1.31 -10.88 14.38
CA VAL A 213 2.08 -10.23 15.45
C VAL A 213 1.83 -11.02 16.72
N ALA A 214 2.90 -11.39 17.43
CA ALA A 214 2.84 -12.09 18.70
C ALA A 214 3.31 -11.18 19.84
N GLY A 215 2.68 -11.29 21.01
CA GLY A 215 3.10 -10.57 22.22
C GLY A 215 2.70 -9.09 22.29
N ASP A 216 1.94 -8.57 21.32
CA ASP A 216 1.35 -7.22 21.37
C ASP A 216 -0.12 -7.30 21.80
N ALA A 217 -0.47 -6.72 22.95
CA ALA A 217 -1.84 -6.70 23.45
C ALA A 217 -2.81 -5.86 22.60
N ARG A 218 -2.29 -5.05 21.67
CA ARG A 218 -3.09 -4.15 20.83
C ARG A 218 -3.57 -4.79 19.54
N THR A 219 -2.90 -5.84 19.05
CA THR A 219 -3.16 -6.41 17.72
C THR A 219 -2.68 -7.86 17.58
N THR A 220 -3.32 -8.62 16.69
CA THR A 220 -2.85 -9.93 16.23
C THR A 220 -2.11 -9.87 14.90
N SER A 221 -2.12 -8.73 14.20
CA SER A 221 -1.49 -8.61 12.88
C SER A 221 -1.02 -7.19 12.55
N LEU A 222 -0.06 -7.11 11.64
CA LEU A 222 0.42 -5.89 11.01
C LEU A 222 0.13 -5.96 9.52
N SER A 223 -0.54 -4.95 8.99
CA SER A 223 -0.93 -4.83 7.59
C SER A 223 -0.20 -3.63 6.99
N TYR A 224 0.59 -3.88 5.95
CA TYR A 224 1.11 -2.85 5.08
C TYR A 224 0.30 -2.82 3.80
N GLU A 225 -0.22 -1.65 3.44
CA GLU A 225 -0.75 -1.36 2.12
C GLU A 225 0.21 -0.43 1.37
N TYR A 226 0.43 -0.68 0.08
CA TYR A 226 1.26 0.16 -0.77
C TYR A 226 0.53 0.54 -2.05
N LEU A 227 0.53 1.83 -2.38
CA LEU A 227 0.01 2.34 -3.64
C LEU A 227 1.13 3.07 -4.42
N LEU A 228 1.49 2.54 -5.59
CA LEU A 228 2.36 3.21 -6.54
C LEU A 228 1.54 3.85 -7.66
N ALA A 229 1.54 5.17 -7.79
CA ALA A 229 0.93 5.87 -8.91
C ALA A 229 1.97 6.37 -9.92
N PHE A 230 1.67 6.28 -11.21
CA PHE A 230 2.55 6.77 -12.28
C PHE A 230 1.82 7.01 -13.61
N PRO A 231 2.28 7.97 -14.42
CA PRO A 231 1.79 8.17 -15.78
C PRO A 231 2.42 7.18 -16.77
N VAL A 232 1.66 6.87 -17.81
CA VAL A 232 2.03 5.95 -18.90
C VAL A 232 1.58 6.56 -20.22
N HIS A 233 2.45 6.46 -21.23
CA HIS A 233 2.17 6.92 -22.59
C HIS A 233 1.35 5.89 -23.36
N GLU A 234 0.70 6.32 -24.43
CA GLU A 234 0.12 5.40 -25.43
C GLU A 234 1.19 4.53 -26.11
#